data_AF-A0A059WVE7-F1
#
_entry.id   AF-A0A059WVE7-F1
#
_cell.length_a   1.000
_cell.length_b   1.000
_cell.length_c   1.000
_cell.angle_alpha   90.00
_cell.angle_beta   90.00
_cell.angle_gamma   90.00
#
_symmetry.space_group_name_H-M   'P 1'
#
loop_
_entity.id
_entity.type
_entity.pdbx_description
1 polymer ?
#
loop_
_entity_poly.entity_id
_entity_poly.type
_entity_poly.pdbx_seq_one_letter_code
_entity_poly.pdbx_strand_id
1 'polypeptide(L)'
;MPPTETAIESRIEALKSSPGKFQRLVERYAYIAYPHRFKNIVPQGRNPNDVTVKGWPDIYSISSDGRIDVAEATHSPAWSGHLIEDLEKAEALGKGRLAGFLFVAWDNEPSPLTDHKKINPRYE
;
A
#
# COMPACT_ATOMS: atom_id res chain seq x y z
N MET A 1 -15.42 25.13 -6.82
CA MET A 1 -14.25 25.32 -7.70
C MET A 1 -13.31 24.14 -7.49
N PRO A 2 -12.69 23.58 -8.54
CA PRO A 2 -11.67 22.57 -8.37
C PRO A 2 -10.44 23.14 -7.63
N PRO A 3 -9.64 22.30 -6.94
CA PRO A 3 -8.39 22.75 -6.33
C PRO A 3 -7.40 23.25 -7.39
N THR A 4 -6.58 24.24 -7.03
CA THR A 4 -5.47 24.70 -7.88
C THR A 4 -4.34 23.68 -7.89
N GLU A 5 -3.51 23.69 -8.94
CA GLU A 5 -2.34 22.81 -9.06
C GLU A 5 -1.39 22.94 -7.86
N THR A 6 -1.05 24.17 -7.47
CA THR A 6 -0.22 24.43 -6.28
C THR A 6 -0.82 23.87 -5.00
N ALA A 7 -2.16 23.90 -4.85
CA ALA A 7 -2.83 23.33 -3.69
C ALA A 7 -2.75 21.79 -3.71
N ILE A 8 -2.83 21.17 -4.89
CA ILE A 8 -2.64 19.72 -5.06
C ILE A 8 -1.21 19.35 -4.68
N GLU A 9 -0.20 19.99 -5.26
CA GLU A 9 1.21 19.73 -4.97
C GLU A 9 1.54 19.89 -3.48
N SER A 10 1.05 20.97 -2.86
CA SER A 10 1.24 21.19 -1.41
C SER A 10 0.63 20.07 -0.56
N ARG A 11 -0.49 19.49 -0.99
CA ARG A 11 -1.10 18.33 -0.30
C ARG A 11 -0.33 17.04 -0.56
N ILE A 12 0.21 16.85 -1.75
CA ILE A 12 1.10 15.74 -2.08
C ILE A 12 2.32 15.76 -1.14
N GLU A 13 3.00 16.90 -1.04
CA GLU A 13 4.19 17.03 -0.19
C GLU A 13 3.85 16.88 1.30
N ALA A 14 2.68 17.36 1.73
CA ALA A 14 2.20 17.11 3.10
C ALA A 14 1.95 15.62 3.38
N LEU A 15 1.50 14.83 2.41
CA LEU A 15 1.33 13.37 2.56
C LEU A 15 2.69 12.65 2.60
N LYS A 16 3.64 13.06 1.76
CA LYS A 16 5.00 12.49 1.73
C LYS A 16 5.85 12.87 2.95
N SER A 17 5.46 13.90 3.70
CA SER A 17 6.19 14.33 4.92
C SER A 17 6.29 13.26 6.01
N SER A 18 5.44 12.23 5.98
CA SER A 18 5.53 11.07 6.88
C SER A 18 4.94 9.83 6.18
N PRO A 19 5.61 8.67 6.23
CA PRO A 19 5.05 7.45 5.67
C PRO A 19 3.70 7.07 6.32
N GLY A 20 3.53 7.34 7.62
CA GLY A 20 2.27 7.06 8.32
C GLY A 20 1.09 7.91 7.83
N LYS A 21 1.33 9.15 7.38
CA LYS A 21 0.28 9.97 6.75
C LYS A 21 -0.18 9.38 5.42
N PHE A 22 0.76 8.89 4.61
CA PHE A 22 0.43 8.20 3.36
C PHE A 22 -0.31 6.90 3.63
N GLN A 23 0.11 6.12 4.62
CA GLN A 23 -0.59 4.91 5.04
C GLN A 23 -2.05 5.19 5.45
N ARG A 24 -2.34 6.28 6.18
CA ARG A 24 -3.73 6.68 6.49
C ARG A 24 -4.57 6.96 5.25
N LEU A 25 -3.96 7.55 4.21
CA LEU A 25 -4.64 7.76 2.94
C LEU A 25 -4.98 6.40 2.30
N VAL A 26 -4.05 5.46 2.32
CA VAL A 26 -4.24 4.10 1.79
C VAL A 26 -5.31 3.34 2.58
N GLU A 27 -5.33 3.45 3.92
CA GLU A 27 -6.40 2.87 4.76
C GLU A 27 -7.78 3.38 4.34
N ARG A 28 -7.90 4.71 4.18
CA ARG A 28 -9.16 5.34 3.75
C ARG A 28 -9.54 4.92 2.34
N TYR A 29 -8.58 4.85 1.43
CA TYR A 29 -8.80 4.36 0.07
C TYR A 29 -9.28 2.91 0.08
N ALA A 30 -8.61 2.02 0.81
CA ALA A 30 -8.97 0.61 0.93
C ALA A 30 -10.39 0.43 1.49
N TYR A 31 -10.73 1.18 2.54
CA TYR A 31 -12.06 1.16 3.14
C TYR A 31 -13.16 1.59 2.15
N ILE A 32 -12.91 2.63 1.35
CA ILE A 32 -13.89 3.17 0.39
C ILE A 32 -14.00 2.32 -0.88
N ALA A 33 -12.86 1.94 -1.46
CA ALA A 33 -12.80 1.23 -2.73
C ALA A 33 -13.12 -0.26 -2.59
N TYR A 34 -12.78 -0.86 -1.45
CA TYR A 34 -12.91 -2.30 -1.20
C TYR A 34 -13.56 -2.59 0.17
N PRO A 35 -14.74 -2.03 0.46
CA PRO A 35 -15.36 -2.10 1.79
C PRO A 35 -15.64 -3.53 2.26
N HIS A 36 -15.87 -4.49 1.36
CA HIS A 36 -16.09 -5.88 1.72
C HIS A 36 -14.85 -6.61 2.25
N ARG A 37 -13.66 -6.16 1.85
CA ARG A 37 -12.37 -6.72 2.27
C ARG A 37 -11.82 -6.00 3.49
N PHE A 38 -11.91 -4.67 3.46
CA PHE A 38 -11.27 -3.79 4.44
C PHE A 38 -12.27 -3.07 5.35
N LYS A 39 -13.39 -3.72 5.71
CA LYS A 39 -14.34 -3.15 6.70
C LYS A 39 -13.74 -3.07 8.10
N ASN A 40 -12.97 -4.10 8.48
CA ASN A 40 -12.41 -4.29 9.82
C ASN A 40 -10.88 -4.13 9.78
N ILE A 41 -10.42 -3.02 9.22
CA ILE A 41 -8.99 -2.73 9.11
C ILE A 41 -8.32 -2.69 10.48
N VAL A 42 -7.17 -3.34 10.59
CA VAL A 42 -6.19 -3.19 11.66
C VAL A 42 -4.93 -2.56 11.08
N PRO A 43 -4.61 -1.31 11.46
CA PRO A 43 -3.33 -0.69 11.11
C PRO A 43 -2.21 -1.34 11.92
N GLN A 44 -1.12 -1.72 11.26
CA GLN A 44 0.03 -2.36 11.88
C GLN A 44 1.35 -1.63 11.60
N GLY A 45 1.55 -1.10 10.40
CA GLY A 45 2.82 -0.48 9.95
C GLY A 45 3.17 0.87 10.58
N ARG A 46 2.29 1.44 11.42
CA ARG A 46 2.53 2.73 12.09
C ARG A 46 2.01 2.77 13.53
N ASN A 47 2.64 3.59 14.34
CA ASN A 47 2.11 3.97 15.66
C ASN A 47 1.11 5.15 15.57
N PRO A 48 0.44 5.54 16.68
CA PRO A 48 -0.53 6.64 16.67
C PRO A 48 0.02 8.02 16.26
N ASN A 49 1.34 8.21 16.30
CA ASN A 49 2.03 9.45 15.92
C ASN A 49 2.49 9.42 14.45
N ASP A 50 1.98 8.49 13.63
CA ASP A 50 2.31 8.32 12.21
C ASP A 50 3.80 8.03 11.95
N VAL A 51 4.48 7.45 12.95
CA VAL A 51 5.84 6.92 12.79
C VAL A 51 5.73 5.45 12.40
N THR A 52 6.48 5.05 11.37
CA THR A 52 6.54 3.66 10.93
C THR A 52 7.07 2.77 12.04
N VAL A 53 6.44 1.61 12.19
CA VAL A 53 6.92 0.56 13.10
C VAL A 53 7.23 -0.68 12.29
N LYS A 54 8.19 -1.47 12.77
CA LYS A 54 8.58 -2.70 12.09
C LYS A 54 7.43 -3.70 12.13
N GLY A 55 7.01 -4.19 10.97
CA GLY A 55 6.04 -5.25 10.83
C GLY A 55 5.53 -5.32 9.40
N TRP A 56 5.11 -6.51 8.97
CA TRP A 56 4.36 -6.71 7.74
C TRP A 56 3.05 -7.45 8.08
N PRO A 57 1.90 -7.04 7.54
CA PRO A 57 1.73 -5.93 6.58
C PRO A 57 1.61 -4.55 7.24
N ASP A 58 1.54 -3.49 6.43
CA ASP A 58 1.16 -2.15 6.90
C ASP A 58 -0.27 -2.15 7.46
N ILE A 59 -1.19 -2.80 6.76
CA ILE A 59 -2.61 -2.85 7.05
C ILE A 59 -3.12 -4.26 6.80
N TYR A 60 -3.98 -4.79 7.67
CA TYR A 60 -4.69 -6.03 7.38
C TYR A 60 -6.15 -6.03 7.81
N SER A 61 -6.91 -6.98 7.29
CA SER A 61 -8.25 -7.33 7.71
C SER A 61 -8.39 -8.86 7.68
N ILE A 62 -9.07 -9.43 8.66
CA ILE A 62 -9.33 -10.87 8.71
C ILE A 62 -10.79 -11.09 8.38
N SER A 63 -11.03 -11.85 7.31
CA SER A 63 -12.38 -12.23 6.89
C SER A 63 -12.96 -13.31 7.80
N SER A 64 -14.28 -13.54 7.72
CA SER A 64 -14.97 -14.51 8.58
C SER A 64 -14.51 -15.95 8.39
N ASP A 65 -13.92 -16.29 7.24
CA ASP A 65 -13.34 -17.62 6.98
C ASP A 65 -11.87 -17.73 7.45
N GLY A 66 -11.34 -16.70 8.11
CA GLY A 66 -10.01 -16.67 8.68
C GLY A 66 -8.89 -16.34 7.70
N ARG A 67 -9.20 -16.03 6.43
CA ARG A 67 -8.22 -15.52 5.45
C ARG A 67 -7.97 -14.03 5.65
N ILE A 68 -6.76 -13.61 5.28
CA ILE A 68 -6.25 -12.25 5.50
C ILE A 68 -6.24 -11.45 4.20
N ASP A 69 -6.84 -10.26 4.22
CA ASP A 69 -6.60 -9.21 3.23
C ASP A 69 -5.50 -8.31 3.76
N VAL A 70 -4.49 -8.01 2.94
CA VAL A 70 -3.36 -7.15 3.31
C VAL A 70 -3.29 -5.93 2.40
N ALA A 71 -2.83 -4.80 2.94
CA ALA A 71 -2.50 -3.64 2.14
C ALA A 71 -1.17 -3.01 2.57
N GLU A 72 -0.40 -2.57 1.57
CA GLU A 72 0.90 -1.92 1.71
C GLU A 72 0.88 -0.51 1.12
N ALA A 73 1.62 0.39 1.75
CA ALA A 73 1.71 1.78 1.34
C ALA A 73 3.18 2.22 1.27
N THR A 74 3.65 2.61 0.08
CA THR A 74 5.01 3.15 -0.07
C THR A 74 5.04 4.44 -0.88
N HIS A 75 5.75 5.44 -0.38
CA HIS A 75 6.10 6.63 -1.16
C HIS A 75 7.57 6.61 -1.60
N SER A 76 8.22 5.44 -1.48
CA SER A 76 9.60 5.23 -1.92
C SER A 76 9.67 5.18 -3.45
N PRO A 77 10.66 5.84 -4.07
CA PRO A 77 10.91 5.69 -5.50
C PRO A 77 11.35 4.26 -5.88
N ALA A 78 11.79 3.46 -4.91
CA ALA A 78 12.14 2.04 -5.08
C ALA A 78 10.95 1.11 -4.84
N TRP A 79 9.72 1.57 -5.10
CA TRP A 79 8.48 0.83 -4.79
C TRP A 79 8.44 -0.58 -5.39
N SER A 80 9.07 -0.83 -6.54
CA SER A 80 9.03 -2.15 -7.18
C SER A 80 9.78 -3.21 -6.37
N GLY A 81 10.88 -2.82 -5.70
CA GLY A 81 11.58 -3.69 -4.76
C GLY A 81 10.70 -4.03 -3.55
N HIS A 82 10.00 -3.04 -3.00
CA HIS A 82 9.04 -3.25 -1.91
C HIS A 82 7.90 -4.18 -2.33
N LEU A 83 7.33 -3.99 -3.52
CA LEU A 83 6.28 -4.87 -4.05
C LEU A 83 6.75 -6.33 -4.10
N ILE A 84 7.96 -6.59 -4.60
CA ILE A 84 8.51 -7.95 -4.66
C ILE A 84 8.65 -8.54 -3.25
N GLU A 85 9.27 -7.80 -2.31
CA GLU A 85 9.42 -8.26 -0.93
C GLU A 85 8.07 -8.55 -0.24
N ASP A 86 7.06 -7.72 -0.49
CA ASP A 86 5.74 -7.88 0.13
C ASP A 86 4.93 -9.03 -0.49
N LEU A 87 5.13 -9.32 -1.78
CA LEU A 87 4.59 -10.51 -2.41
C LEU A 87 5.24 -11.78 -1.85
N GLU A 88 6.57 -11.80 -1.65
CA GLU A 88 7.27 -12.94 -1.01
C GLU A 88 6.72 -13.21 0.40
N LYS A 89 6.47 -12.16 1.19
CA LYS A 89 5.83 -12.29 2.52
C LYS A 89 4.38 -12.78 2.43
N ALA A 90 3.62 -12.33 1.44
CA ALA A 90 2.25 -12.77 1.20
C ALA A 90 2.18 -14.25 0.81
N GLU A 91 3.12 -14.73 0.00
CA GLU A 91 3.25 -16.14 -0.35
C GLU A 91 3.65 -17.00 0.86
N ALA A 92 4.52 -16.47 1.72
CA ALA A 92 4.95 -17.14 2.95
C ALA A 92 3.82 -17.36 3.98
N LEU A 93 2.66 -16.70 3.85
CA LEU A 93 1.47 -16.97 4.67
C LEU A 93 0.94 -18.41 4.51
N GLY A 94 1.25 -19.06 3.39
CA GLY A 94 0.80 -20.41 3.08
C GLY A 94 -0.47 -20.47 2.22
N LYS A 95 -0.68 -21.61 1.56
CA LYS A 95 -1.72 -21.80 0.56
C LYS A 95 -3.11 -21.53 1.13
N GLY A 96 -3.86 -20.66 0.45
CA GLY A 96 -5.24 -20.33 0.79
C GLY A 96 -5.42 -19.41 2.00
N ARG A 97 -4.33 -18.88 2.58
CA ARG A 97 -4.41 -17.94 3.71
C ARG A 97 -4.63 -16.49 3.28
N LEU A 98 -4.06 -16.07 2.15
CA LEU A 98 -4.26 -14.74 1.58
C LEU A 98 -5.61 -14.67 0.84
N ALA A 99 -6.46 -13.71 1.20
CA ALA A 99 -7.70 -13.40 0.51
C ALA A 99 -7.54 -12.32 -0.56
N GLY A 100 -6.68 -11.33 -0.30
CA GLY A 100 -6.46 -10.18 -1.17
C GLY A 100 -5.20 -9.41 -0.80
N PHE A 101 -4.63 -8.75 -1.80
CA PHE A 101 -3.41 -7.96 -1.68
C PHE A 101 -3.63 -6.62 -2.40
N LEU A 102 -3.47 -5.53 -1.66
CA LEU A 102 -3.54 -4.17 -2.20
C LEU A 102 -2.17 -3.50 -2.00
N PHE A 103 -1.58 -3.01 -3.07
CA PHE A 103 -0.34 -2.26 -2.98
C PHE A 103 -0.55 -0.88 -3.56
N VAL A 104 -0.25 0.15 -2.78
CA VAL A 104 -0.38 1.53 -3.22
C VAL A 104 0.98 2.19 -3.11
N ALA A 105 1.54 2.52 -4.28
CA ALA A 105 2.78 3.27 -4.37
C ALA A 105 2.51 4.69 -4.86
N TRP A 106 3.31 5.62 -4.33
CA TRP A 106 3.54 6.89 -5.00
C TRP A 106 4.59 6.70 -6.08
N ASP A 107 4.21 6.84 -7.34
CA ASP A 107 5.15 7.02 -8.46
C ASP A 107 4.59 8.08 -9.40
N ASN A 108 5.40 8.46 -10.39
CA ASN A 108 4.92 9.19 -11.55
C ASN A 108 3.84 8.38 -12.28
N GLU A 109 3.07 9.06 -13.13
CA GLU A 109 2.09 8.40 -13.98
C GLU A 109 2.74 7.20 -14.69
N PRO A 110 2.14 6.01 -14.60
CA PRO A 110 2.76 4.81 -15.12
C PRO A 110 3.02 4.96 -16.62
N SER A 111 4.27 4.78 -17.03
CA SER A 111 4.66 4.76 -18.42
C SER A 111 4.69 3.30 -18.87
N PRO A 112 3.85 2.90 -19.85
CA PRO A 112 3.85 1.56 -20.40
C PRO A 112 5.23 1.14 -20.94
N LEU A 113 6.12 2.08 -21.26
CA LEU A 113 7.45 1.79 -21.80
C LEU A 113 8.49 1.44 -20.71
N THR A 114 8.33 1.95 -19.49
CA THR A 114 9.35 1.82 -18.43
C THR A 114 8.95 0.89 -17.29
N ASP A 115 7.66 0.79 -16.98
CA ASP A 115 7.24 0.13 -15.74
C ASP A 115 7.13 -1.39 -15.85
N HIS A 116 6.90 -1.92 -17.06
CA HIS A 116 6.99 -3.37 -17.31
C HIS A 116 8.40 -3.93 -17.02
N LYS A 117 9.46 -3.13 -17.24
CA LYS A 117 10.84 -3.53 -16.98
C LYS A 117 11.23 -3.46 -15.50
N LYS A 118 10.60 -2.57 -14.71
CA LYS A 118 10.92 -2.37 -13.28
C LYS A 118 10.46 -3.52 -12.40
N ILE A 119 9.40 -4.21 -12.80
CA ILE A 119 8.82 -5.33 -12.04
C ILE A 119 9.51 -6.66 -12.39
N ASN A 120 10.26 -6.72 -13.50
CA ASN A 120 10.61 -8.00 -14.10
C ASN A 120 12.05 -8.12 -14.69
N PRO A 121 13.07 -8.38 -13.84
CA PRO A 121 14.35 -8.93 -14.29
C PRO A 121 14.50 -10.45 -14.04
N ARG A 122 13.50 -11.13 -13.43
CA ARG A 122 13.57 -12.55 -13.02
C ARG A 122 12.68 -13.51 -13.83
N TYR A 123 11.83 -13.02 -14.72
CA TYR A 123 11.00 -13.84 -15.61
C TYR A 123 11.33 -13.65 -17.10
N GLU A 124 12.59 -13.29 -17.41
CA GLU A 124 13.23 -13.48 -18.73
C GLU A 124 14.11 -14.73 -18.72
#